data_AF-A0A1Y5CZB3-F1
#
_entry.id   AF-A0A1Y5CZB3-F1
#
_cell.length_a   1.000
_cell.length_b   1.000
_cell.length_c   1.000
_cell.angle_alpha   90.00
_cell.angle_beta   90.00
_cell.angle_gamma   90.00
#
_symmetry.space_group_name_H-M   'P 1'
#
loop_
_entity.id
_entity.type
_entity.pdbx_description
1 polymer ?
#
loop_
_entity_poly.entity_id
_entity_poly.type
_entity_poly.pdbx_seq_one_letter_code
_entity_poly.pdbx_strand_id
1 'polypeptide(L)'
;MGGGEKNNLPVIAPNNVQQLEFELILVASQYYYQIYQQLLQLGVSHKKIKILSERVLSGKFDDDKVIDNSAFRGQEILSEGTGFSLVTLPKSGTMFTWQNLVNISNKGFPRWLYEEEKVKEYQKGIDNLIKGNVTTGDFSSQKIVDIIQLKNDLEKGAIVGFHMPANFHNIKKLEQAGVKKLTVLLRDPKDALVSWTHHLNNELAARMIEVQKFYFLPDYYTKLSINEQLNFQVKSYYALCVNWIESWLFYAADQNHELDIQIVYFDEMKNNPLSYFERICKFHDNVTFDLSLLNVASQGSLHYRRGKNGSWKDEIPQESHDLLDAINSERMETAYQNLVEKNKYVVLLLENSVEIKEYKRGICELLNTYTFCKTVKNLFLNFIKEYYSDLDYKKIYEEVSELSMFDFRPDLSVYINDISC
;
A
#
# COMPACT_ATOMS: atom_id res chain seq x y z
N MET A 1 4.01 45.56 3.07
CA MET A 1 4.46 44.23 3.53
C MET A 1 3.28 43.56 4.21
N GLY A 2 2.50 42.76 3.47
CA GLY A 2 1.42 41.95 4.03
C GLY A 2 1.90 40.50 4.07
N GLY A 3 2.10 39.97 5.29
CA GLY A 3 2.45 38.57 5.49
C GLY A 3 1.27 37.69 5.11
N GLY A 4 1.47 36.81 4.13
CA GLY A 4 0.49 35.78 3.79
C GLY A 4 0.50 34.69 4.87
N GLU A 5 -0.61 34.57 5.59
CA GLU A 5 -0.87 33.42 6.46
C GLU A 5 -0.95 32.15 5.60
N LYS A 6 -0.09 31.17 5.92
CA LYS A 6 -0.13 29.84 5.32
C LYS A 6 -1.29 29.06 5.95
N ASN A 7 -2.42 29.01 5.25
CA ASN A 7 -3.57 28.16 5.59
C ASN A 7 -3.20 26.67 5.45
N ASN A 8 -2.81 26.04 6.56
CA ASN A 8 -2.62 24.60 6.65
C ASN A 8 -3.96 23.93 6.99
N LEU A 9 -4.64 23.37 5.98
CA LEU A 9 -5.87 22.60 6.15
C LEU A 9 -5.54 21.09 6.25
N PRO A 10 -5.89 20.39 7.33
CA PRO A 10 -5.80 18.94 7.38
C PRO A 10 -7.00 18.27 6.68
N VAL A 11 -6.74 17.15 6.01
CA VAL A 11 -7.75 16.25 5.46
C VAL A 11 -8.04 15.15 6.49
N ILE A 12 -9.28 15.05 6.98
CA ILE A 12 -9.65 14.08 8.01
C ILE A 12 -10.19 12.81 7.35
N ALA A 13 -9.53 11.66 7.61
CA ALA A 13 -10.03 10.34 7.25
C ALA A 13 -11.03 9.82 8.32
N PRO A 14 -12.04 9.00 7.95
CA PRO A 14 -13.25 8.77 8.73
C PRO A 14 -13.10 8.02 10.08
N ASN A 15 -11.91 7.55 10.47
CA ASN A 15 -11.81 6.55 11.53
C ASN A 15 -11.23 7.03 12.86
N ASN A 16 -10.81 8.29 13.03
CA ASN A 16 -10.42 8.82 14.35
C ASN A 16 -10.64 10.34 14.41
N VAL A 17 -11.80 10.77 14.92
CA VAL A 17 -12.01 12.17 15.30
C VAL A 17 -11.52 12.33 16.74
N GLN A 18 -10.23 12.54 16.92
CA GLN A 18 -9.76 13.19 18.15
C GLN A 18 -10.14 14.67 18.06
N GLN A 19 -10.70 15.21 19.16
CA GLN A 19 -11.05 16.63 19.30
C GLN A 19 -9.77 17.48 19.29
N LEU A 20 -9.30 17.82 18.09
CA LEU A 20 -8.33 18.88 17.88
C LEU A 20 -9.09 20.10 17.36
N GLU A 21 -8.83 21.28 17.93
CA GLU A 21 -9.44 22.52 17.44
C GLU A 21 -8.81 22.91 16.10
N PHE A 22 -9.63 22.94 15.04
CA PHE A 22 -9.20 23.39 13.72
C PHE A 22 -10.04 24.59 13.25
N GLU A 23 -9.41 25.48 12.49
CA GLU A 23 -10.09 26.65 11.90
C GLU A 23 -11.05 26.25 10.77
N LEU A 24 -10.71 25.20 10.00
CA LEU A 24 -11.48 24.69 8.86
C LEU A 24 -11.29 23.18 8.71
N ILE A 25 -12.39 22.46 8.42
CA ILE A 25 -12.42 21.02 8.18
C ILE A 25 -12.86 20.78 6.73
N LEU A 26 -12.00 20.08 5.99
CA LEU A 26 -12.29 19.61 4.64
C LEU A 26 -12.83 18.18 4.72
N VAL A 27 -14.07 17.96 4.30
CA VAL A 27 -14.65 16.63 4.22
C VAL A 27 -14.49 16.13 2.79
N ALA A 28 -13.74 15.05 2.62
CA ALA A 28 -13.48 14.39 1.34
C ALA A 28 -13.81 12.90 1.53
N SER A 29 -15.10 12.56 1.45
CA SER A 29 -15.59 11.19 1.65
C SER A 29 -16.90 10.96 0.91
N GLN A 30 -17.09 9.73 0.39
CA GLN A 30 -18.36 9.27 -0.20
C GLN A 30 -19.54 9.33 0.78
N TYR A 31 -19.26 9.52 2.08
CA TYR A 31 -20.23 9.67 3.15
C TYR A 31 -20.41 11.14 3.58
N TYR A 32 -20.35 12.09 2.64
CA TYR A 32 -20.48 13.52 2.91
C TYR A 32 -21.58 13.86 3.89
N TYR A 33 -22.77 13.29 3.68
CA TYR A 33 -23.91 13.55 4.53
C TYR A 33 -23.67 13.01 5.94
N GLN A 34 -23.25 11.74 6.09
CA GLN A 34 -23.06 11.13 7.41
C GLN A 34 -21.92 11.80 8.19
N ILE A 35 -20.79 12.11 7.53
CA ILE A 35 -19.66 12.80 8.18
C ILE A 35 -20.03 14.25 8.50
N TYR A 36 -20.71 14.96 7.59
CA TYR A 36 -21.23 16.29 7.86
C TYR A 36 -22.16 16.29 9.07
N GLN A 37 -23.10 15.34 9.14
CA GLN A 37 -24.00 15.19 10.30
C GLN A 37 -23.24 14.86 11.59
N GLN A 38 -22.23 13.98 11.54
CA GLN A 38 -21.38 13.68 12.69
C GLN A 38 -20.60 14.90 13.17
N LEU A 39 -20.01 15.69 12.25
CA LEU A 39 -19.31 16.93 12.59
C LEU A 39 -20.25 17.96 13.23
N LEU A 40 -21.47 18.09 12.72
CA LEU A 40 -22.50 18.93 13.34
C LEU A 40 -22.87 18.42 14.75
N GLN A 41 -23.02 17.11 14.94
CA GLN A 41 -23.29 16.50 16.25
C GLN A 41 -22.14 16.70 17.24
N LEU A 42 -20.90 16.78 16.75
CA LEU A 42 -19.71 17.11 17.54
C LEU A 42 -19.53 18.61 17.79
N GLY A 43 -20.49 19.45 17.40
CA GLY A 43 -20.47 20.90 17.64
C GLY A 43 -19.64 21.71 16.65
N VAL A 44 -19.16 21.11 15.56
CA VAL A 44 -18.43 21.84 14.52
C VAL A 44 -19.40 22.74 13.76
N SER A 45 -19.12 24.04 13.75
CA SER A 45 -19.94 25.00 12.99
C SER A 45 -19.92 24.69 11.50
N HIS A 46 -21.11 24.69 10.85
CA HIS A 46 -21.21 24.48 9.39
C HIS A 46 -20.33 25.44 8.58
N LYS A 47 -20.07 26.66 9.07
CA LYS A 47 -19.19 27.64 8.42
C LYS A 47 -17.73 27.20 8.35
N LYS A 48 -17.32 26.29 9.25
CA LYS A 48 -16.00 25.68 9.29
C LYS A 48 -15.91 24.40 8.44
N ILE A 49 -17.01 23.91 7.86
CA ILE A 49 -17.04 22.69 7.07
C ILE A 49 -17.14 23.06 5.59
N LYS A 50 -16.10 22.76 4.80
CA LYS A 50 -16.14 22.94 3.34
C LYS A 50 -16.34 21.59 2.64
N ILE A 51 -17.40 21.51 1.84
CA ILE A 51 -17.69 20.38 0.95
C ILE A 51 -17.17 20.74 -0.45
N LEU A 52 -16.41 19.84 -1.07
CA LEU A 52 -15.65 20.15 -2.29
C LEU A 52 -16.47 20.18 -3.60
N SER A 53 -17.75 19.79 -3.62
CA SER A 53 -18.57 19.84 -4.86
C SER A 53 -20.09 19.83 -4.62
N GLU A 54 -20.81 20.85 -5.12
CA GLU A 54 -22.29 20.87 -5.18
C GLU A 54 -22.86 19.84 -6.17
N ARG A 55 -22.09 19.49 -7.21
CA ARG A 55 -22.50 18.54 -8.25
C ARG A 55 -22.74 17.15 -7.66
N VAL A 56 -21.92 16.74 -6.70
CA VAL A 56 -22.07 15.49 -5.93
C VAL A 56 -23.40 15.44 -5.17
N LEU A 57 -23.90 16.59 -4.66
CA LEU A 57 -25.18 16.66 -3.96
C LEU A 57 -26.38 16.55 -4.91
N SER A 58 -26.21 16.89 -6.19
CA SER A 58 -27.29 16.97 -7.17
C SER A 58 -27.56 15.69 -7.97
N GLY A 59 -26.64 14.71 -7.95
CA GLY A 59 -26.86 13.38 -8.55
C GLY A 59 -27.06 13.32 -10.07
N LYS A 60 -26.73 14.38 -10.83
CA LYS A 60 -26.86 14.40 -12.31
C LYS A 60 -25.55 13.97 -12.97
N PHE A 61 -25.61 12.97 -13.86
CA PHE A 61 -24.44 12.36 -14.52
C PHE A 61 -24.66 12.19 -16.04
N ASP A 62 -23.60 12.33 -16.84
CA ASP A 62 -23.60 12.09 -18.30
C ASP A 62 -23.19 10.63 -18.59
N ASP A 63 -23.98 9.91 -19.39
CA ASP A 63 -24.01 8.42 -19.44
C ASP A 63 -23.22 7.75 -20.61
N ASP A 64 -22.52 8.48 -21.48
CA ASP A 64 -22.25 7.98 -22.85
C ASP A 64 -20.83 7.47 -23.19
N LYS A 65 -20.00 7.02 -22.24
CA LYS A 65 -18.69 6.40 -22.59
C LYS A 65 -18.44 5.05 -21.93
N VAL A 66 -18.56 3.99 -22.72
CA VAL A 66 -18.16 2.62 -22.35
C VAL A 66 -16.67 2.43 -22.63
N ILE A 67 -15.93 1.85 -21.68
CA ILE A 67 -14.48 1.73 -21.75
C ILE A 67 -14.05 0.28 -22.00
N ASP A 68 -13.00 0.09 -22.81
CA ASP A 68 -12.41 -1.23 -23.06
C ASP A 68 -11.57 -1.71 -21.86
N ASN A 69 -12.03 -2.78 -21.20
CA ASN A 69 -11.31 -3.49 -20.15
C ASN A 69 -10.51 -4.69 -20.68
N SER A 70 -10.02 -4.64 -21.92
CA SER A 70 -9.24 -5.73 -22.53
C SER A 70 -8.01 -6.17 -21.73
N ALA A 71 -7.40 -5.28 -20.93
CA ALA A 71 -6.30 -5.61 -20.00
C ALA A 71 -6.66 -6.66 -18.93
N PHE A 72 -7.95 -6.87 -18.73
CA PHE A 72 -8.56 -7.80 -17.81
C PHE A 72 -9.21 -8.98 -18.54
N ARG A 73 -9.04 -9.20 -19.85
CA ARG A 73 -9.52 -10.45 -20.48
C ARG A 73 -8.59 -11.62 -20.10
N GLY A 74 -8.61 -11.99 -18.83
CA GLY A 74 -7.94 -13.17 -18.30
C GLY A 74 -8.68 -14.45 -18.69
N GLN A 75 -7.96 -15.55 -18.72
CA GLN A 75 -8.55 -16.88 -18.87
C GLN A 75 -9.52 -17.13 -17.70
N GLU A 76 -10.72 -17.62 -18.02
CA GLU A 76 -11.69 -18.07 -17.02
C GLU A 76 -11.01 -19.12 -16.12
N ILE A 77 -11.33 -19.14 -14.83
CA ILE A 77 -10.65 -19.97 -13.82
C ILE A 77 -10.56 -21.44 -14.29
N LEU A 78 -9.35 -21.91 -14.62
CA LEU A 78 -9.14 -23.24 -15.24
C LEU A 78 -8.80 -24.35 -14.24
N SER A 79 -8.57 -24.06 -12.96
CA SER A 79 -8.06 -25.08 -12.03
C SER A 79 -8.59 -24.95 -10.60
N GLU A 80 -9.04 -26.09 -10.07
CA GLU A 80 -9.41 -26.28 -8.66
C GLU A 80 -8.22 -25.97 -7.72
N GLY A 81 -8.51 -25.65 -6.46
CA GLY A 81 -7.51 -25.40 -5.41
C GLY A 81 -7.60 -24.00 -4.80
N THR A 82 -6.75 -23.73 -3.81
CA THR A 82 -6.74 -22.45 -3.10
C THR A 82 -6.26 -21.31 -4.01
N GLY A 83 -7.04 -20.23 -4.05
CA GLY A 83 -6.73 -19.02 -4.78
C GLY A 83 -5.75 -18.12 -4.06
N PHE A 84 -5.37 -17.02 -4.71
CA PHE A 84 -4.54 -15.99 -4.07
C PHE A 84 -5.42 -14.91 -3.49
N SER A 85 -5.17 -14.53 -2.24
CA SER A 85 -5.75 -13.32 -1.66
C SER A 85 -4.67 -12.25 -1.46
N LEU A 86 -4.87 -11.09 -2.09
CA LEU A 86 -3.91 -9.99 -2.05
C LEU A 86 -4.56 -8.67 -1.63
N VAL A 87 -3.80 -7.83 -0.94
CA VAL A 87 -4.12 -6.41 -0.75
C VAL A 87 -2.93 -5.58 -1.18
N THR A 88 -3.17 -4.51 -1.91
CA THR A 88 -2.10 -3.72 -2.50
C THR A 88 -2.38 -2.25 -2.27
N LEU A 89 -1.37 -1.48 -1.83
CA LEU A 89 -1.46 -0.03 -1.90
C LEU A 89 -1.63 0.35 -3.38
N PRO A 90 -2.56 1.24 -3.76
CA PRO A 90 -2.68 1.63 -5.16
C PRO A 90 -1.34 2.08 -5.70
N LYS A 91 -1.03 1.63 -6.92
CA LYS A 91 0.24 1.89 -7.59
C LYS A 91 1.48 1.26 -6.93
N SER A 92 1.33 0.23 -6.11
CA SER A 92 2.43 -0.57 -5.56
C SER A 92 2.90 -1.71 -6.46
N GLY A 93 2.40 -1.83 -7.69
CA GLY A 93 2.74 -2.95 -8.60
C GLY A 93 1.64 -4.00 -8.75
N THR A 94 0.40 -3.66 -8.37
CA THR A 94 -0.80 -4.52 -8.44
C THR A 94 -0.94 -5.25 -9.77
N MET A 95 -0.99 -4.51 -10.89
CA MET A 95 -1.20 -5.12 -12.21
C MET A 95 -0.07 -6.06 -12.62
N PHE A 96 1.18 -5.68 -12.36
CA PHE A 96 2.32 -6.53 -12.65
C PHE A 96 2.30 -7.82 -11.83
N THR A 97 2.00 -7.69 -10.54
CA THR A 97 1.89 -8.84 -9.64
C THR A 97 0.77 -9.77 -10.10
N TRP A 98 -0.43 -9.24 -10.32
CA TRP A 98 -1.56 -10.08 -10.66
C TRP A 98 -1.41 -10.75 -12.04
N GLN A 99 -0.96 -10.02 -13.06
CA GLN A 99 -0.73 -10.59 -14.39
C GLN A 99 0.29 -11.72 -14.34
N ASN A 100 1.39 -11.54 -13.61
CA ASN A 100 2.38 -12.60 -13.48
C ASN A 100 1.88 -13.78 -12.65
N LEU A 101 1.09 -13.55 -11.59
CA LEU A 101 0.44 -14.65 -10.88
C LEU A 101 -0.45 -15.48 -11.82
N VAL A 102 -1.25 -14.85 -12.69
CA VAL A 102 -2.02 -15.57 -13.72
C VAL A 102 -1.10 -16.43 -14.59
N ASN A 103 -0.03 -15.84 -15.14
CA ASN A 103 0.87 -16.52 -16.07
C ASN A 103 1.59 -17.71 -15.42
N ILE A 104 2.11 -17.53 -14.20
CA ILE A 104 2.94 -18.55 -13.57
C ILE A 104 2.10 -19.63 -12.90
N SER A 105 0.87 -19.36 -12.46
CA SER A 105 0.09 -20.31 -11.64
C SER A 105 -1.10 -20.96 -12.36
N ASN A 106 -1.38 -20.58 -13.62
CA ASN A 106 -2.58 -21.00 -14.36
C ASN A 106 -3.89 -20.76 -13.56
N LYS A 107 -3.88 -19.71 -12.71
CA LYS A 107 -5.05 -19.20 -12.01
C LYS A 107 -5.65 -18.04 -12.79
N GLY A 108 -6.96 -17.86 -12.66
CA GLY A 108 -7.69 -16.77 -13.27
C GLY A 108 -8.12 -15.73 -12.25
N PHE A 109 -8.61 -14.61 -12.72
CA PHE A 109 -9.35 -13.68 -11.88
C PHE A 109 -10.83 -14.09 -11.84
N PRO A 110 -11.57 -13.66 -10.81
CA PRO A 110 -12.99 -13.94 -10.76
C PRO A 110 -13.76 -13.20 -11.87
N ARG A 111 -14.78 -13.88 -12.40
CA ARG A 111 -15.58 -13.44 -13.55
C ARG A 111 -16.21 -12.05 -13.38
N TRP A 112 -16.60 -11.70 -12.15
CA TRP A 112 -17.25 -10.41 -11.88
C TRP A 112 -16.35 -9.19 -12.15
N LEU A 113 -15.02 -9.36 -12.26
CA LEU A 113 -14.13 -8.28 -12.70
C LEU A 113 -14.29 -7.94 -14.20
N TYR A 114 -14.91 -8.82 -14.98
CA TYR A 114 -14.97 -8.75 -16.43
C TYR A 114 -16.40 -8.64 -16.98
N GLU A 115 -17.40 -8.82 -16.11
CA GLU A 115 -18.80 -8.65 -16.49
C GLU A 115 -19.07 -7.19 -16.81
N GLU A 116 -19.26 -6.88 -18.09
CA GLU A 116 -19.40 -5.52 -18.61
C GLU A 116 -20.48 -4.72 -17.86
N GLU A 117 -21.60 -5.36 -17.53
CA GLU A 117 -22.67 -4.73 -16.75
C GLU A 117 -22.19 -4.33 -15.35
N LYS A 118 -21.50 -5.21 -14.62
CA LYS A 118 -20.95 -4.90 -13.29
C LYS A 118 -19.86 -3.84 -13.35
N VAL A 119 -19.02 -3.87 -14.38
CA VAL A 119 -18.01 -2.83 -14.63
C VAL A 119 -18.68 -1.48 -14.82
N LYS A 120 -19.73 -1.40 -15.64
CA LYS A 120 -20.49 -0.16 -15.88
C LYS A 120 -21.17 0.33 -14.60
N GLU A 121 -21.76 -0.56 -13.81
CA GLU A 121 -22.38 -0.18 -12.54
C GLU A 121 -21.36 0.29 -11.50
N TYR A 122 -20.19 -0.36 -11.42
CA TYR A 122 -19.07 0.07 -10.58
C TYR A 122 -18.59 1.47 -10.98
N GLN A 123 -18.43 1.70 -12.29
CA GLN A 123 -18.03 3.00 -12.86
C GLN A 123 -19.03 4.13 -12.54
N LYS A 124 -20.32 3.82 -12.45
CA LYS A 124 -21.35 4.78 -12.05
C LYS A 124 -21.25 5.21 -10.57
N GLY A 125 -20.44 4.54 -9.75
CA GLY A 125 -20.37 4.78 -8.30
C GLY A 125 -21.60 4.29 -7.55
N ILE A 126 -22.30 3.29 -8.12
CA ILE A 126 -23.46 2.61 -7.52
C ILE A 126 -23.03 1.24 -6.99
N ASP A 127 -21.75 1.12 -6.60
CA ASP A 127 -21.08 -0.11 -6.18
C ASP A 127 -21.75 -0.82 -4.98
N ASN A 128 -22.38 -0.07 -4.08
CA ASN A 128 -23.09 -0.61 -2.92
C ASN A 128 -24.37 -1.39 -3.25
N LEU A 129 -24.89 -1.33 -4.48
CA LEU A 129 -26.16 -1.99 -4.88
C LEU A 129 -25.97 -3.18 -5.82
N ILE A 130 -24.73 -3.48 -6.22
CA ILE A 130 -24.43 -4.50 -7.22
C ILE A 130 -24.39 -5.87 -6.54
N LYS A 131 -25.40 -6.70 -6.80
CA LYS A 131 -25.44 -8.07 -6.31
C LYS A 131 -24.29 -8.87 -6.93
N GLY A 132 -23.50 -9.54 -6.09
CA GLY A 132 -22.36 -10.36 -6.53
C GLY A 132 -21.07 -9.59 -6.79
N ASN A 133 -20.98 -8.32 -6.37
CA ASN A 133 -19.70 -7.64 -6.22
C ASN A 133 -19.06 -8.03 -4.89
N VAL A 134 -17.78 -8.40 -4.90
CA VAL A 134 -17.07 -8.73 -3.66
C VAL A 134 -16.75 -7.47 -2.86
N THR A 135 -16.48 -6.35 -3.52
CA THR A 135 -16.14 -5.08 -2.85
C THR A 135 -16.88 -3.87 -3.39
N THR A 136 -16.87 -2.82 -2.58
CA THR A 136 -17.41 -1.49 -2.85
C THR A 136 -16.44 -0.43 -2.31
N GLY A 137 -16.49 0.80 -2.80
CA GLY A 137 -15.68 1.93 -2.37
C GLY A 137 -14.34 2.06 -3.10
N ASP A 138 -13.65 3.15 -2.78
CA ASP A 138 -12.30 3.46 -3.27
C ASP A 138 -11.21 2.92 -2.33
N PHE A 139 -9.94 3.09 -2.69
CA PHE A 139 -8.79 2.73 -1.86
C PHE A 139 -8.91 3.04 -0.36
N SER A 140 -9.39 4.24 0.00
CA SER A 140 -9.44 4.68 1.40
C SER A 140 -10.66 4.14 2.15
N SER A 141 -11.67 3.70 1.41
CA SER A 141 -13.00 3.35 1.92
C SER A 141 -13.48 1.96 1.48
N GLN A 142 -12.62 1.19 0.79
CA GLN A 142 -13.01 -0.06 0.17
C GLN A 142 -13.44 -1.04 1.24
N LYS A 143 -14.60 -1.66 1.01
CA LYS A 143 -15.24 -2.62 1.90
C LYS A 143 -15.54 -3.90 1.15
N ILE A 144 -15.35 -5.04 1.82
CA ILE A 144 -15.91 -6.31 1.36
C ILE A 144 -17.41 -6.34 1.68
N VAL A 145 -18.22 -6.67 0.68
CA VAL A 145 -19.69 -6.70 0.79
C VAL A 145 -20.29 -8.08 0.51
N ASP A 146 -19.66 -8.92 -0.31
CA ASP A 146 -20.13 -10.27 -0.61
C ASP A 146 -19.11 -11.35 -0.17
N ILE A 147 -19.30 -11.84 1.05
CA ILE A 147 -18.46 -12.88 1.68
C ILE A 147 -18.60 -14.21 0.95
N ILE A 148 -19.82 -14.56 0.51
CA ILE A 148 -20.11 -15.85 -0.11
C ILE A 148 -19.40 -15.92 -1.47
N GLN A 149 -19.49 -14.84 -2.26
CA GLN A 149 -18.79 -14.76 -3.52
C GLN A 149 -17.27 -14.80 -3.32
N LEU A 150 -16.72 -14.04 -2.36
CA LEU A 150 -15.28 -14.08 -2.04
C LEU A 150 -14.79 -15.49 -1.73
N LYS A 151 -15.51 -16.18 -0.84
CA LYS A 151 -15.19 -17.56 -0.46
C LYS A 151 -15.21 -18.48 -1.69
N ASN A 152 -16.28 -18.43 -2.48
CA ASN A 152 -16.42 -19.25 -3.69
C ASN A 152 -15.31 -18.99 -4.71
N ASP A 153 -14.90 -17.73 -4.89
CA ASP A 153 -13.81 -17.39 -5.82
C ASP A 153 -12.48 -17.97 -5.34
N LEU A 154 -12.15 -17.83 -4.06
CA LEU A 154 -10.92 -18.37 -3.49
C LEU A 154 -10.90 -19.90 -3.49
N GLU A 155 -12.01 -20.57 -3.19
CA GLU A 155 -12.11 -22.04 -3.26
C GLU A 155 -11.98 -22.59 -4.68
N LYS A 156 -12.31 -21.79 -5.69
CA LYS A 156 -12.12 -22.11 -7.11
C LYS A 156 -10.72 -21.78 -7.62
N GLY A 157 -9.84 -21.23 -6.79
CA GLY A 157 -8.47 -20.90 -7.22
C GLY A 157 -8.32 -19.50 -7.80
N ALA A 158 -9.28 -18.60 -7.62
CA ALA A 158 -9.21 -17.26 -8.17
C ALA A 158 -8.08 -16.42 -7.52
N ILE A 159 -7.48 -15.53 -8.31
CA ILE A 159 -6.69 -14.42 -7.80
C ILE A 159 -7.65 -13.28 -7.45
N VAL A 160 -7.84 -13.05 -6.17
CA VAL A 160 -8.66 -11.94 -5.66
C VAL A 160 -7.75 -10.92 -5.02
N GLY A 161 -7.85 -9.67 -5.47
CA GLY A 161 -7.03 -8.60 -4.93
C GLY A 161 -7.81 -7.33 -4.65
N PHE A 162 -7.39 -6.63 -3.60
CA PHE A 162 -8.05 -5.42 -3.11
C PHE A 162 -7.06 -4.27 -2.91
N HIS A 163 -7.61 -3.07 -2.74
CA HIS A 163 -6.94 -1.86 -2.27
C HIS A 163 -7.40 -1.43 -0.87
N MET A 164 -8.11 -2.30 -0.16
CA MET A 164 -8.75 -1.96 1.11
C MET A 164 -7.78 -1.85 2.29
N PRO A 165 -8.04 -0.96 3.27
CA PRO A 165 -7.25 -0.90 4.50
C PRO A 165 -7.64 -2.03 5.48
N ALA A 166 -6.77 -2.32 6.44
CA ALA A 166 -7.01 -3.30 7.51
C ALA A 166 -7.92 -2.75 8.62
N ASN A 167 -9.10 -2.26 8.26
CA ASN A 167 -10.10 -1.86 9.25
C ASN A 167 -10.87 -3.08 9.78
N PHE A 168 -11.52 -2.93 10.95
CA PHE A 168 -12.27 -4.00 11.60
C PHE A 168 -13.27 -4.70 10.67
N HIS A 169 -14.02 -3.93 9.86
CA HIS A 169 -14.99 -4.49 8.92
C HIS A 169 -14.31 -5.42 7.92
N ASN A 170 -13.25 -4.97 7.25
CA ASN A 170 -12.56 -5.75 6.23
C ASN A 170 -11.91 -7.00 6.81
N ILE A 171 -11.27 -6.89 7.97
CA ILE A 171 -10.69 -8.03 8.67
C ILE A 171 -11.76 -9.07 8.99
N LYS A 172 -12.88 -8.67 9.61
CA LYS A 172 -13.97 -9.60 9.93
C LYS A 172 -14.59 -10.25 8.69
N LYS A 173 -14.68 -9.53 7.57
CA LYS A 173 -15.17 -10.08 6.31
C LYS A 173 -14.21 -11.11 5.70
N LEU A 174 -12.90 -10.87 5.78
CA LEU A 174 -11.88 -11.84 5.37
C LEU A 174 -11.95 -13.12 6.22
N GLU A 175 -12.00 -12.98 7.55
CA GLU A 175 -12.14 -14.11 8.48
C GLU A 175 -13.43 -14.92 8.19
N GLN A 176 -14.56 -14.24 8.03
CA GLN A 176 -15.86 -14.87 7.71
C GLN A 176 -15.86 -15.57 6.35
N ALA A 177 -15.09 -15.07 5.38
CA ALA A 177 -14.90 -15.72 4.09
C ALA A 177 -13.97 -16.94 4.18
N GLY A 178 -13.37 -17.20 5.34
CA GLY A 178 -12.42 -18.29 5.54
C GLY A 178 -11.03 -17.98 4.98
N VAL A 179 -10.70 -16.72 4.70
CA VAL A 179 -9.35 -16.34 4.28
C VAL A 179 -8.39 -16.65 5.42
N LYS A 180 -7.32 -17.40 5.13
CA LYS A 180 -6.28 -17.75 6.11
C LYS A 180 -4.94 -17.09 5.83
N LYS A 181 -4.65 -16.83 4.55
CA LYS A 181 -3.37 -16.28 4.09
C LYS A 181 -3.61 -15.08 3.22
N LEU A 182 -2.95 -13.97 3.52
CA LEU A 182 -3.09 -12.70 2.80
C LEU A 182 -1.73 -12.10 2.47
N THR A 183 -1.48 -11.81 1.19
CA THR A 183 -0.28 -11.08 0.79
C THR A 183 -0.57 -9.58 0.73
N VAL A 184 0.23 -8.78 1.43
CA VAL A 184 0.14 -7.32 1.48
C VAL A 184 1.31 -6.72 0.69
N LEU A 185 1.02 -6.07 -0.44
CA LEU A 185 2.04 -5.43 -1.29
C LEU A 185 2.19 -3.93 -0.96
N LEU A 186 3.35 -3.60 -0.39
CA LEU A 186 3.74 -2.26 0.01
C LEU A 186 4.64 -1.59 -1.04
N ARG A 187 4.63 -0.26 -1.04
CA ARG A 187 5.56 0.61 -1.77
C ARG A 187 5.79 1.86 -0.94
N ASP A 188 6.94 2.52 -1.11
CA ASP A 188 7.16 3.87 -0.56
C ASP A 188 5.94 4.75 -0.93
N PRO A 189 5.20 5.28 0.06
CA PRO A 189 3.99 6.05 -0.20
C PRO A 189 4.29 7.29 -1.06
N LYS A 190 5.53 7.81 -1.07
CA LYS A 190 5.93 8.96 -1.89
C LYS A 190 5.99 8.59 -3.36
N ASP A 191 6.57 7.43 -3.67
CA ASP A 191 6.57 6.92 -5.05
C ASP A 191 5.17 6.46 -5.50
N ALA A 192 4.36 5.91 -4.59
CA ALA A 192 2.97 5.59 -4.88
C ALA A 192 2.17 6.85 -5.24
N LEU A 193 2.34 7.95 -4.51
CA LEU A 193 1.74 9.26 -4.79
C LEU A 193 2.14 9.80 -6.16
N VAL A 194 3.42 9.78 -6.50
CA VAL A 194 3.88 10.23 -7.83
C VAL A 194 3.25 9.38 -8.93
N SER A 195 3.30 8.06 -8.76
CA SER A 195 2.69 7.11 -9.69
C SER A 195 1.18 7.31 -9.84
N TRP A 196 0.49 7.63 -8.74
CA TRP A 196 -0.93 7.93 -8.70
C TRP A 196 -1.25 9.21 -9.46
N THR A 197 -0.49 10.28 -9.22
CA THR A 197 -0.66 11.58 -9.88
C THR A 197 -0.53 11.47 -11.40
N HIS A 198 0.46 10.73 -11.89
CA HIS A 198 0.60 10.48 -13.33
C HIS A 198 -0.48 9.55 -13.88
N HIS A 199 -0.89 8.54 -13.11
CA HIS A 199 -1.97 7.64 -13.50
C HIS A 199 -3.29 8.40 -13.66
N LEU A 200 -3.56 9.33 -12.75
CA LEU A 200 -4.65 10.28 -12.86
C LEU A 200 -4.54 11.00 -14.20
N ASN A 201 -3.45 11.68 -14.54
CA ASN A 201 -3.36 12.38 -15.84
C ASN A 201 -3.58 11.49 -17.07
N ASN A 202 -3.11 10.24 -17.05
CA ASN A 202 -3.22 9.34 -18.20
C ASN A 202 -4.64 8.74 -18.37
N GLU A 203 -5.30 8.35 -17.29
CA GLU A 203 -6.65 7.76 -17.34
C GLU A 203 -7.77 8.83 -17.32
N LEU A 204 -7.52 9.97 -16.65
CA LEU A 204 -8.52 11.00 -16.40
C LEU A 204 -8.97 11.72 -17.67
N ALA A 205 -8.13 11.83 -18.70
CA ALA A 205 -8.55 12.44 -19.97
C ALA A 205 -9.81 11.77 -20.55
N ALA A 206 -10.04 10.48 -20.22
CA ALA A 206 -11.24 9.73 -20.60
C ALA A 206 -12.27 9.53 -19.47
N ARG A 207 -11.85 9.49 -18.19
CA ARG A 207 -12.68 9.04 -17.04
C ARG A 207 -12.90 10.08 -15.93
N MET A 208 -12.70 11.37 -16.25
CA MET A 208 -12.66 12.47 -15.27
C MET A 208 -13.82 12.51 -14.27
N ILE A 209 -15.06 12.36 -14.74
CA ILE A 209 -16.25 12.51 -13.90
C ILE A 209 -16.31 11.45 -12.81
N GLU A 210 -15.89 10.21 -13.10
CA GLU A 210 -15.98 9.10 -12.16
C GLU A 210 -14.89 9.20 -11.10
N VAL A 211 -13.65 9.42 -11.52
CA VAL A 211 -12.50 9.50 -10.62
C VAL A 211 -12.56 10.75 -9.74
N GLN A 212 -13.15 11.86 -10.22
CA GLN A 212 -13.44 13.03 -9.38
C GLN A 212 -14.37 12.70 -8.21
N LYS A 213 -15.37 11.82 -8.41
CA LYS A 213 -16.32 11.45 -7.35
C LYS A 213 -15.65 10.68 -6.23
N PHE A 214 -14.76 9.75 -6.59
CA PHE A 214 -14.08 8.89 -5.62
C PHE A 214 -12.92 9.59 -4.91
N TYR A 215 -12.13 10.39 -5.64
CA TYR A 215 -10.89 10.95 -5.10
C TYR A 215 -10.97 12.44 -4.80
N PHE A 216 -12.16 13.03 -4.87
CA PHE A 216 -12.44 14.42 -4.48
C PHE A 216 -11.54 15.44 -5.18
N LEU A 217 -11.20 15.15 -6.44
CA LEU A 217 -10.37 16.02 -7.25
C LEU A 217 -11.20 17.25 -7.67
N PRO A 218 -10.68 18.47 -7.51
CA PRO A 218 -11.41 19.65 -7.95
C PRO A 218 -11.64 19.63 -9.46
N ASP A 219 -12.67 20.34 -9.94
CA ASP A 219 -13.02 20.45 -11.36
C ASP A 219 -11.90 21.01 -12.25
N TYR A 220 -10.97 21.73 -11.64
CA TYR A 220 -9.79 22.28 -12.31
C TYR A 220 -8.53 21.44 -12.12
N TYR A 221 -8.58 20.29 -11.44
CA TYR A 221 -7.40 19.49 -11.12
C TYR A 221 -6.53 19.17 -12.33
N THR A 222 -7.14 18.74 -13.44
CA THR A 222 -6.43 18.41 -14.69
C THR A 222 -5.90 19.62 -15.45
N LYS A 223 -6.33 20.83 -15.07
CA LYS A 223 -5.80 22.10 -15.59
C LYS A 223 -4.58 22.58 -14.81
N LEU A 224 -4.35 22.04 -13.62
CA LEU A 224 -3.15 22.35 -12.82
C LEU A 224 -1.91 21.77 -13.51
N SER A 225 -0.78 22.47 -13.36
CA SER A 225 0.52 21.93 -13.73
C SER A 225 0.84 20.67 -12.91
N ILE A 226 1.74 19.82 -13.40
CA ILE A 226 2.12 18.60 -12.68
C ILE A 226 2.64 18.88 -11.25
N ASN A 227 3.35 19.99 -11.05
CA ASN A 227 3.86 20.39 -9.73
C ASN A 227 2.71 20.77 -8.80
N GLU A 228 1.73 21.53 -9.29
CA GLU A 228 0.55 21.90 -8.51
C GLU A 228 -0.32 20.68 -8.18
N GLN A 229 -0.44 19.73 -9.11
CA GLN A 229 -1.11 18.45 -8.87
C GLN A 229 -0.40 17.62 -7.81
N LEU A 230 0.93 17.47 -7.89
CA LEU A 230 1.71 16.76 -6.87
C LEU A 230 1.56 17.44 -5.50
N ASN A 231 1.68 18.76 -5.43
CA ASN A 231 1.46 19.53 -4.20
C ASN A 231 0.03 19.35 -3.65
N PHE A 232 -0.97 19.21 -4.51
CA PHE A 232 -2.34 18.87 -4.10
C PHE A 232 -2.41 17.45 -3.52
N GLN A 233 -1.84 16.46 -4.22
CA GLN A 233 -1.86 15.05 -3.79
C GLN A 233 -1.09 14.81 -2.48
N VAL A 234 -0.04 15.59 -2.21
CA VAL A 234 0.66 15.57 -0.91
C VAL A 234 -0.31 15.87 0.23
N LYS A 235 -1.25 16.78 0.02
CA LYS A 235 -2.22 17.21 1.02
C LYS A 235 -3.45 16.30 1.08
N SER A 236 -3.87 15.73 -0.05
CA SER A 236 -5.13 14.98 -0.13
C SER A 236 -4.98 13.46 -0.08
N TYR A 237 -3.94 12.91 -0.68
CA TYR A 237 -3.79 11.47 -0.91
C TYR A 237 -2.69 10.85 -0.06
N TYR A 238 -1.60 11.59 0.20
CA TYR A 238 -0.44 11.04 0.90
C TYR A 238 -0.77 10.47 2.29
N ALA A 239 -1.52 11.21 3.10
CA ALA A 239 -1.95 10.76 4.42
C ALA A 239 -2.81 9.48 4.33
N LEU A 240 -3.60 9.32 3.27
CA LEU A 240 -4.38 8.10 3.05
C LEU A 240 -3.46 6.90 2.76
N CYS A 241 -2.39 7.08 1.98
CA CYS A 241 -1.36 6.05 1.78
C CYS A 241 -0.71 5.62 3.09
N VAL A 242 -0.28 6.59 3.90
CA VAL A 242 0.36 6.32 5.19
C VAL A 242 -0.60 5.57 6.12
N ASN A 243 -1.84 6.05 6.29
CA ASN A 243 -2.86 5.39 7.10
C ASN A 243 -3.13 3.95 6.64
N TRP A 244 -3.15 3.73 5.33
CA TRP A 244 -3.37 2.40 4.76
C TRP A 244 -2.22 1.45 5.11
N ILE A 245 -0.97 1.90 4.93
CA ILE A 245 0.21 1.06 5.23
C ILE A 245 0.26 0.76 6.72
N GLU A 246 0.10 1.77 7.57
CA GLU A 246 0.05 1.61 9.02
C GLU A 246 -1.01 0.59 9.45
N SER A 247 -2.22 0.66 8.89
CA SER A 247 -3.30 -0.26 9.27
C SER A 247 -2.88 -1.71 9.06
N TRP A 248 -2.24 -2.02 7.93
CA TRP A 248 -1.76 -3.38 7.64
C TRP A 248 -0.56 -3.77 8.48
N LEU A 249 0.39 -2.86 8.72
CA LEU A 249 1.56 -3.12 9.55
C LEU A 249 1.16 -3.38 11.01
N PHE A 250 0.27 -2.56 11.58
CA PHE A 250 -0.23 -2.76 12.94
C PHE A 250 -1.02 -4.05 13.06
N TYR A 251 -1.92 -4.34 12.11
CA TYR A 251 -2.67 -5.59 12.15
C TYR A 251 -1.74 -6.80 12.02
N ALA A 252 -0.74 -6.75 11.14
CA ALA A 252 0.27 -7.81 11.03
C ALA A 252 1.13 -7.97 12.30
N ALA A 253 1.35 -6.88 13.05
CA ALA A 253 2.08 -6.86 14.31
C ALA A 253 1.25 -7.29 15.54
N ASP A 254 -0.08 -7.33 15.45
CA ASP A 254 -0.94 -7.82 16.54
C ASP A 254 -0.66 -9.32 16.82
N GLN A 255 -0.68 -9.73 18.07
CA GLN A 255 -0.51 -11.14 18.46
C GLN A 255 -1.81 -11.93 18.33
N ASN A 256 -2.97 -11.26 18.31
CA ASN A 256 -4.29 -11.89 18.33
C ASN A 256 -4.96 -11.92 16.95
N HIS A 257 -4.20 -11.71 15.88
CA HIS A 257 -4.75 -11.76 14.53
C HIS A 257 -4.93 -13.21 14.05
N GLU A 258 -5.97 -13.47 13.26
CA GLU A 258 -6.28 -14.82 12.73
C GLU A 258 -5.77 -15.05 11.30
N LEU A 259 -5.26 -14.00 10.66
CA LEU A 259 -4.82 -14.05 9.26
C LEU A 259 -3.31 -14.17 9.21
N ASP A 260 -2.79 -15.24 8.62
CA ASP A 260 -1.38 -15.28 8.26
C ASP A 260 -1.12 -14.22 7.18
N ILE A 261 -0.20 -13.30 7.45
CA ILE A 261 0.07 -12.14 6.61
C ILE A 261 1.52 -12.17 6.15
N GLN A 262 1.69 -12.16 4.83
CA GLN A 262 2.97 -11.92 4.21
C GLN A 262 3.05 -10.50 3.67
N ILE A 263 4.00 -9.72 4.20
CA ILE A 263 4.36 -8.43 3.62
C ILE A 263 5.35 -8.66 2.47
N VAL A 264 5.09 -8.01 1.33
CA VAL A 264 6.00 -7.98 0.18
C VAL A 264 6.16 -6.53 -0.30
N TYR A 265 7.29 -6.21 -0.91
CA TYR A 265 7.63 -4.84 -1.30
C TYR A 265 7.80 -4.70 -2.81
N PHE A 266 7.40 -3.55 -3.34
CA PHE A 266 7.63 -3.19 -4.74
C PHE A 266 9.11 -3.30 -5.15
N ASP A 267 10.04 -3.00 -4.26
CA ASP A 267 11.47 -3.06 -4.56
C ASP A 267 11.99 -4.50 -4.68
N GLU A 268 11.45 -5.43 -3.90
CA GLU A 268 11.77 -6.86 -4.03
C GLU A 268 11.33 -7.37 -5.40
N MET A 269 10.09 -7.06 -5.77
CA MET A 269 9.52 -7.38 -7.07
C MET A 269 10.37 -6.84 -8.22
N LYS A 270 10.92 -5.63 -8.06
CA LYS A 270 11.76 -4.99 -9.07
C LYS A 270 13.16 -5.59 -9.13
N ASN A 271 13.81 -5.78 -7.98
CA ASN A 271 15.22 -6.16 -7.90
C ASN A 271 15.42 -7.67 -8.13
N ASN A 272 14.47 -8.49 -7.68
CA ASN A 272 14.51 -9.95 -7.86
C ASN A 272 13.08 -10.50 -8.05
N PRO A 273 12.48 -10.32 -9.24
CA PRO A 273 11.12 -10.76 -9.50
C PRO A 273 10.93 -12.26 -9.27
N LEU A 274 11.90 -13.09 -9.65
CA LEU A 274 11.82 -14.55 -9.46
C LEU A 274 11.63 -14.91 -7.98
N SER A 275 12.50 -14.40 -7.11
CA SER A 275 12.40 -14.63 -5.66
C SER A 275 11.11 -14.05 -5.07
N TYR A 276 10.69 -12.87 -5.52
CA TYR A 276 9.43 -12.25 -5.10
C TYR A 276 8.22 -13.13 -5.39
N PHE A 277 8.07 -13.64 -6.62
CA PHE A 277 6.93 -14.49 -6.98
C PHE A 277 7.02 -15.88 -6.35
N GLU A 278 8.22 -16.47 -6.28
CA GLU A 278 8.42 -17.73 -5.58
C GLU A 278 7.92 -17.64 -4.12
N ARG A 279 8.25 -16.54 -3.44
CA ARG A 279 7.86 -16.30 -2.05
C ARG A 279 6.34 -16.15 -1.88
N ILE A 280 5.66 -15.48 -2.82
CA ILE A 280 4.20 -15.36 -2.82
C ILE A 280 3.55 -16.72 -3.08
N CYS A 281 4.00 -17.45 -4.10
CA CYS A 281 3.41 -18.75 -4.44
C CYS A 281 3.61 -19.79 -3.34
N LYS A 282 4.80 -19.85 -2.73
CA LYS A 282 5.05 -20.73 -1.57
C LYS A 282 4.20 -20.34 -0.37
N PHE A 283 3.94 -19.05 -0.18
CA PHE A 283 3.13 -18.60 0.94
C PHE A 283 1.68 -19.08 0.84
N HIS A 284 1.04 -19.03 -0.33
CA HIS A 284 -0.39 -19.37 -0.45
C HIS A 284 -0.72 -20.88 -0.41
N ASP A 285 0.28 -21.77 -0.24
CA ASP A 285 0.18 -23.24 -0.28
C ASP A 285 -0.54 -23.82 -1.51
N ASN A 286 -0.22 -25.06 -1.89
CA ASN A 286 -0.99 -25.82 -2.90
C ASN A 286 -1.20 -25.14 -4.27
N VAL A 287 -0.42 -24.10 -4.58
CA VAL A 287 -0.39 -23.51 -5.91
C VAL A 287 0.79 -24.08 -6.67
N THR A 288 0.51 -24.81 -7.75
CA THR A 288 1.52 -25.15 -8.75
C THR A 288 1.89 -23.88 -9.51
N PHE A 289 3.18 -23.60 -9.65
CA PHE A 289 3.66 -22.46 -10.41
C PHE A 289 4.89 -22.77 -11.25
N ASP A 290 5.03 -22.08 -12.37
CA ASP A 290 6.19 -22.13 -13.27
C ASP A 290 6.76 -20.72 -13.46
N LEU A 291 7.87 -20.43 -12.77
CA LEU A 291 8.53 -19.13 -12.83
C LEU A 291 9.15 -18.84 -14.21
N SER A 292 9.30 -19.84 -15.09
CA SER A 292 9.78 -19.61 -16.47
C SER A 292 8.76 -18.86 -17.32
N LEU A 293 7.48 -18.85 -16.91
CA LEU A 293 6.40 -18.10 -17.54
C LEU A 293 6.27 -16.65 -17.05
N LEU A 294 7.21 -16.20 -16.20
CA LEU A 294 7.22 -14.85 -15.69
C LEU A 294 7.53 -13.85 -16.82
N ASN A 295 6.62 -12.89 -16.99
CA ASN A 295 6.77 -11.79 -17.93
C ASN A 295 7.60 -10.67 -17.30
N VAL A 296 8.67 -10.28 -17.97
CA VAL A 296 9.47 -9.11 -17.59
C VAL A 296 8.72 -7.84 -18.00
N ALA A 297 8.59 -6.89 -17.08
CA ALA A 297 7.93 -5.62 -17.37
C ALA A 297 8.66 -4.87 -18.49
N SER A 298 7.92 -4.46 -19.53
CA SER A 298 8.43 -3.54 -20.55
C SER A 298 8.12 -2.10 -20.17
N GLN A 299 9.15 -1.27 -20.06
CA GLN A 299 8.99 0.16 -19.77
C GLN A 299 8.16 0.83 -20.88
N GLY A 300 7.19 1.67 -20.51
CA GLY A 300 6.36 2.43 -21.45
C GLY A 300 5.02 1.81 -21.80
N SER A 301 4.72 0.59 -21.34
CA SER A 301 3.37 0.00 -21.44
C SER A 301 2.41 0.64 -20.42
N LEU A 302 1.09 0.52 -20.66
CA LEU A 302 0.05 1.04 -19.77
C LEU A 302 0.28 0.50 -18.33
N HIS A 303 0.35 1.41 -17.35
CA HIS A 303 0.73 1.17 -15.95
C HIS A 303 2.23 1.03 -15.63
N TYR A 304 3.14 1.11 -16.61
CA TYR A 304 4.59 0.97 -16.45
C TYR A 304 5.36 2.25 -16.85
N ARG A 305 5.19 3.32 -16.05
CA ARG A 305 5.78 4.65 -16.33
C ARG A 305 7.30 4.68 -16.27
N ARG A 306 7.86 4.49 -15.07
CA ARG A 306 9.33 4.51 -14.83
C ARG A 306 9.84 3.23 -14.20
N GLY A 307 9.02 2.51 -13.42
CA GLY A 307 9.48 1.32 -12.68
C GLY A 307 10.62 1.61 -11.69
N LYS A 308 10.81 2.86 -11.25
CA LYS A 308 11.90 3.26 -10.35
C LYS A 308 11.39 3.55 -8.93
N ASN A 309 12.24 3.26 -7.96
CA ASN A 309 12.15 3.75 -6.58
C ASN A 309 12.89 5.09 -6.51
N GLY A 310 12.42 5.99 -5.65
CA GLY A 310 13.04 7.26 -5.34
C GLY A 310 12.72 8.33 -6.37
N SER A 311 11.79 8.06 -7.29
CA SER A 311 11.37 9.02 -8.31
C SER A 311 10.74 10.26 -7.70
N TRP A 312 10.19 10.13 -6.50
CA TRP A 312 9.65 11.25 -5.74
C TRP A 312 10.66 12.34 -5.40
N LYS A 313 11.95 12.01 -5.26
CA LYS A 313 12.99 13.00 -4.92
C LYS A 313 13.13 14.08 -5.99
N ASP A 314 12.96 13.69 -7.25
CA ASP A 314 13.14 14.57 -8.40
C ASP A 314 11.81 15.16 -8.89
N GLU A 315 10.68 14.54 -8.54
CA GLU A 315 9.36 14.92 -9.07
C GLU A 315 8.53 15.74 -8.09
N ILE A 316 8.60 15.44 -6.78
CA ILE A 316 7.84 16.19 -5.79
C ILE A 316 8.56 17.51 -5.50
N PRO A 317 7.87 18.66 -5.59
CA PRO A 317 8.47 19.96 -5.28
C PRO A 317 9.09 20.00 -3.89
N GLN A 318 10.27 20.62 -3.77
CA GLN A 318 11.07 20.61 -2.55
C GLN A 318 10.30 21.19 -1.36
N GLU A 319 9.45 22.20 -1.59
CA GLU A 319 8.62 22.81 -0.54
C GLU A 319 7.59 21.86 0.08
N SER A 320 7.33 20.71 -0.54
CA SER A 320 6.42 19.69 -0.02
C SER A 320 7.12 18.60 0.79
N HIS A 321 8.47 18.53 0.78
CA HIS A 321 9.21 17.47 1.49
C HIS A 321 9.02 17.56 3.00
N ASP A 322 9.03 18.76 3.58
CA ASP A 322 8.81 18.96 5.02
C ASP A 322 7.45 18.41 5.47
N LEU A 323 6.41 18.60 4.66
CA LEU A 323 5.07 18.08 4.95
C LEU A 323 5.02 16.55 4.81
N LEU A 324 5.66 15.99 3.78
CA LEU A 324 5.77 14.55 3.62
C LEU A 324 6.48 13.90 4.81
N ASP A 325 7.57 14.50 5.26
CA ASP A 325 8.35 14.01 6.40
C ASP A 325 7.56 14.18 7.71
N ALA A 326 6.82 15.27 7.89
CA ALA A 326 5.92 15.44 9.03
C ALA A 326 4.79 14.39 9.06
N ILE A 327 4.20 14.06 7.91
CA ILE A 327 3.15 13.03 7.83
C ILE A 327 3.73 11.63 8.05
N ASN A 328 4.92 11.33 7.52
CA ASN A 328 5.58 10.04 7.70
C ASN A 328 6.08 9.82 9.12
N SER A 329 6.73 10.85 9.67
CA SER A 329 7.37 10.99 10.98
C SER A 329 7.54 9.69 11.78
N GLU A 330 7.22 9.71 13.08
CA GLU A 330 7.34 8.55 13.98
C GLU A 330 6.32 7.47 13.66
N ARG A 331 5.30 7.81 12.89
CA ARG A 331 4.15 6.99 12.51
C ARG A 331 4.54 5.70 11.79
N MET A 332 5.21 5.84 10.64
CA MET A 332 5.68 4.69 9.87
C MET A 332 6.78 3.93 10.59
N GLU A 333 7.70 4.65 11.23
CA GLU A 333 8.79 4.04 12.00
C GLU A 333 8.25 3.17 13.14
N THR A 334 7.26 3.65 13.91
CA THR A 334 6.59 2.89 14.97
C THR A 334 5.90 1.65 14.41
N ALA A 335 5.16 1.79 13.30
CA ALA A 335 4.48 0.64 12.68
C ALA A 335 5.48 -0.44 12.23
N TYR A 336 6.62 -0.04 11.66
CA TYR A 336 7.69 -0.97 11.30
C TYR A 336 8.38 -1.58 12.52
N GLN A 337 8.68 -0.78 13.55
CA GLN A 337 9.30 -1.26 14.78
C GLN A 337 8.44 -2.32 15.45
N ASN A 338 7.12 -2.09 15.56
CA ASN A 338 6.19 -3.08 16.12
C ASN A 338 6.21 -4.40 15.34
N LEU A 339 6.24 -4.32 14.00
CA LEU A 339 6.34 -5.51 13.15
C LEU A 339 7.68 -6.24 13.34
N VAL A 340 8.79 -5.50 13.42
CA VAL A 340 10.13 -6.06 13.64
C VAL A 340 10.23 -6.70 15.02
N GLU A 341 9.76 -6.04 16.07
CA GLU A 341 9.78 -6.55 17.44
C GLU A 341 9.01 -7.86 17.56
N LYS A 342 7.80 -7.95 16.99
CA LYS A 342 7.06 -9.22 16.90
C LYS A 342 7.90 -10.33 16.27
N ASN A 343 8.53 -10.04 15.13
CA ASN A 343 9.33 -11.04 14.42
C ASN A 343 10.61 -11.39 15.18
N LYS A 344 11.22 -10.45 15.93
CA LYS A 344 12.33 -10.73 16.84
C LYS A 344 11.92 -11.70 17.94
N TYR A 345 10.72 -11.55 18.52
CA TYR A 345 10.21 -12.52 19.50
C TYR A 345 10.02 -13.90 18.89
N VAL A 346 9.56 -14.00 17.64
CA VAL A 346 9.47 -15.28 16.91
C VAL A 346 10.87 -15.89 16.71
N VAL A 347 11.86 -15.09 16.30
CA VAL A 347 13.25 -15.55 16.15
C VAL A 347 13.84 -16.00 17.49
N LEU A 348 13.67 -15.23 18.57
CA LEU A 348 14.18 -15.58 19.90
C LEU A 348 13.48 -16.82 20.51
N LEU A 349 12.19 -17.01 20.25
CA LEU A 349 11.46 -18.22 20.65
C LEU A 349 11.92 -19.45 19.86
N LEU A 350 12.24 -19.27 18.57
CA LEU A 350 12.78 -20.33 17.73
C LEU A 350 14.26 -20.63 18.05
N GLU A 351 15.08 -19.64 18.41
CA GLU A 351 16.49 -19.82 18.83
C GLU A 351 16.65 -20.60 20.13
N ASN A 352 15.62 -20.60 20.99
CA ASN A 352 15.54 -21.49 22.15
C ASN A 352 15.02 -22.90 21.82
N SER A 353 14.68 -23.18 20.55
CA SER A 353 14.37 -24.50 20.01
C SER A 353 15.60 -25.05 19.26
N VAL A 354 15.94 -26.31 19.51
CA VAL A 354 17.32 -26.86 19.38
C VAL A 354 17.86 -27.03 17.93
N GLU A 355 17.20 -26.55 16.88
CA GLU A 355 17.64 -26.81 15.48
C GLU A 355 17.64 -25.56 14.58
N ILE A 356 18.69 -24.73 14.64
CA ILE A 356 18.82 -23.56 13.74
C ILE A 356 20.22 -23.42 13.13
N LYS A 357 20.37 -23.95 11.90
CA LYS A 357 21.45 -23.57 10.97
C LYS A 357 20.93 -22.94 9.67
N GLU A 358 19.78 -23.38 9.16
CA GLU A 358 19.21 -22.82 7.92
C GLU A 358 18.52 -21.46 8.13
N TYR A 359 18.01 -21.18 9.33
CA TYR A 359 17.30 -19.93 9.63
C TYR A 359 18.21 -18.68 9.66
N LYS A 360 19.49 -18.87 10.00
CA LYS A 360 20.50 -17.79 10.00
C LYS A 360 20.71 -17.17 8.62
N ARG A 361 20.55 -17.98 7.57
CA ARG A 361 20.66 -17.53 6.18
C ARG A 361 19.49 -16.64 5.77
N GLY A 362 18.27 -16.99 6.19
CA GLY A 362 17.06 -16.20 5.90
C GLY A 362 17.05 -14.82 6.55
N ILE A 363 17.60 -14.68 7.76
CA ILE A 363 17.71 -13.39 8.46
C ILE A 363 18.71 -12.47 7.75
N CYS A 364 19.86 -13.00 7.29
CA CYS A 364 20.83 -12.22 6.52
C CYS A 364 20.29 -11.76 5.16
N GLU A 365 19.48 -12.59 4.48
CA GLU A 365 18.81 -12.23 3.23
C GLU A 365 17.71 -11.17 3.44
N LEU A 366 16.98 -11.23 4.56
CA LEU A 366 16.00 -10.20 4.95
C LEU A 366 16.72 -8.84 5.15
N LEU A 367 17.86 -8.84 5.83
CA LEU A 367 18.63 -7.63 6.15
C LEU A 367 19.30 -6.98 4.92
N ASN A 368 19.74 -7.77 3.95
CA ASN A 368 20.31 -7.24 2.69
C ASN A 368 19.26 -6.61 1.76
N THR A 369 17.98 -6.91 1.98
CA THR A 369 16.88 -6.40 1.15
C THR A 369 16.38 -5.02 1.62
N TYR A 370 16.60 -4.67 2.90
CA TYR A 370 16.17 -3.37 3.45
C TYR A 370 17.19 -2.26 3.18
N THR A 371 17.00 -1.53 2.08
CA THR A 371 17.56 -0.18 1.93
C THR A 371 16.58 0.84 2.53
N PHE A 372 16.29 0.79 3.84
CA PHE A 372 15.55 1.88 4.50
C PHE A 372 15.88 2.03 6.00
N CYS A 373 16.02 3.29 6.42
CA CYS A 373 16.36 3.84 7.74
C CYS A 373 17.70 3.42 8.37
N LYS A 374 18.63 4.39 8.43
CA LYS A 374 19.82 4.41 9.31
C LYS A 374 19.48 3.96 10.75
N THR A 375 18.27 4.26 11.21
CA THR A 375 17.71 3.89 12.52
C THR A 375 17.56 2.37 12.69
N VAL A 376 16.97 1.65 11.74
CA VAL A 376 16.78 0.19 11.83
C VAL A 376 18.12 -0.54 11.78
N LYS A 377 19.05 -0.08 10.93
CA LYS A 377 20.44 -0.57 10.89
C LYS A 377 21.13 -0.36 12.25
N ASN A 378 21.01 0.82 12.84
CA ASN A 378 21.62 1.12 14.14
C ASN A 378 20.99 0.34 15.29
N LEU A 379 19.67 0.14 15.30
CA LEU A 379 18.98 -0.68 16.30
C LEU A 379 19.42 -2.15 16.22
N PHE A 380 19.65 -2.67 15.02
CA PHE A 380 20.16 -4.02 14.84
C PHE A 380 21.64 -4.16 15.23
N LEU A 381 22.49 -3.20 14.86
CA LEU A 381 23.89 -3.18 15.30
C LEU A 381 23.99 -3.11 16.83
N ASN A 382 23.19 -2.26 17.47
CA ASN A 382 23.12 -2.18 18.93
C ASN A 382 22.66 -3.51 19.54
N PHE A 383 21.66 -4.18 18.96
CA PHE A 383 21.22 -5.50 19.38
C PHE A 383 22.34 -6.57 19.25
N ILE A 384 23.07 -6.62 18.13
CA ILE A 384 24.22 -7.54 18.01
C ILE A 384 25.28 -7.22 19.07
N LYS A 385 25.56 -5.94 19.31
CA LYS A 385 26.57 -5.49 20.27
C LYS A 385 26.21 -5.86 21.71
N GLU A 386 24.93 -5.79 22.06
CA GLU A 386 24.41 -6.06 23.40
C GLU A 386 24.35 -7.57 23.70
N TYR A 387 24.02 -8.41 22.71
CA TYR A 387 23.77 -9.84 22.92
C TYR A 387 24.89 -10.78 22.44
N TYR A 388 25.84 -10.27 21.66
CA TYR A 388 26.95 -11.06 21.13
C TYR A 388 28.31 -10.39 21.37
N SER A 389 28.59 -10.07 22.65
CA SER A 389 29.83 -9.41 23.10
C SER A 389 31.12 -10.13 22.67
N ASP A 390 31.03 -11.43 22.38
CA ASP A 390 32.17 -12.30 22.10
C ASP A 390 32.38 -12.55 20.59
N LEU A 391 31.54 -11.97 19.73
CA LEU A 391 31.74 -12.03 18.28
C LEU A 391 32.73 -10.96 17.84
N ASP A 392 33.67 -11.33 16.96
CA ASP A 392 34.59 -10.41 16.30
C ASP A 392 33.80 -9.46 15.39
N TYR A 393 33.39 -8.35 15.99
CA TYR A 393 32.53 -7.33 15.39
C TYR A 393 33.14 -6.76 14.12
N LYS A 394 34.48 -6.72 14.06
CA LYS A 394 35.23 -6.26 12.91
C LYS A 394 35.06 -7.23 11.73
N LYS A 395 35.17 -8.53 11.99
CA LYS A 395 34.99 -9.57 10.97
C LYS A 395 33.57 -9.61 10.39
N ILE A 396 32.54 -9.51 11.25
CA ILE A 396 31.14 -9.48 10.79
C ILE A 396 30.86 -8.21 9.99
N TYR A 397 31.37 -7.06 10.44
CA TYR A 397 31.22 -5.81 9.71
C TYR A 397 31.93 -5.85 8.34
N GLU A 398 33.14 -6.41 8.29
CA GLU A 398 33.90 -6.61 7.05
C GLU A 398 33.13 -7.54 6.08
N GLU A 399 32.64 -8.69 6.54
CA GLU A 399 31.84 -9.63 5.73
C GLU A 399 30.52 -9.00 5.23
N VAL A 400 29.84 -8.21 6.06
CA VAL A 400 28.62 -7.48 5.67
C VAL A 400 28.92 -6.35 4.70
N SER A 401 30.08 -5.69 4.83
CA SER A 401 30.50 -4.61 3.94
C SER A 401 30.95 -5.13 2.57
N GLU A 402 31.58 -6.30 2.49
CA GLU A 402 31.94 -6.97 1.23
C GLU A 402 30.71 -7.47 0.46
N LEU A 403 29.62 -7.82 1.15
CA LEU A 403 28.34 -8.18 0.53
C LEU A 403 27.54 -6.98 0.00
N SER A 404 27.88 -5.75 0.42
CA SER A 404 27.26 -4.53 -0.10
C SER A 404 28.03 -4.00 -1.30
N MET A 405 27.53 -4.23 -2.52
CA MET A 405 28.10 -3.72 -3.78
C MET A 405 27.94 -2.19 -3.98
N PHE A 406 28.01 -1.36 -2.94
CA PHE A 406 27.93 0.10 -3.10
C PHE A 406 29.04 0.83 -2.34
N ASP A 407 29.84 1.58 -3.10
CA ASP A 407 30.88 2.49 -2.62
C ASP A 407 30.30 3.59 -1.72
N PHE A 408 30.33 3.36 -0.41
CA PHE A 408 30.31 4.45 0.56
C PHE A 408 31.23 4.08 1.72
N ARG A 409 32.48 4.56 1.68
CA ARG A 409 33.43 4.48 2.80
C ARG A 409 33.29 5.76 3.64
N PRO A 410 32.63 5.75 4.82
CA PRO A 410 32.77 6.86 5.74
C PRO A 410 34.19 6.83 6.33
N ASP A 411 34.81 8.01 6.44
CA ASP A 411 36.12 8.18 7.07
C ASP A 411 36.02 7.85 8.58
N LEU A 412 36.58 6.71 8.96
CA LEU A 412 36.61 6.20 10.34
C LEU A 412 37.61 6.93 11.24
N SER A 413 38.40 7.88 10.73
CA SER A 413 39.35 8.65 11.54
C SER A 413 38.68 9.51 12.63
N VAL A 414 37.38 9.78 12.48
CA VAL A 414 36.58 10.53 13.47
C VAL A 414 36.17 9.68 14.68
N TYR A 415 36.14 8.34 14.55
CA TYR A 415 35.59 7.45 15.59
C TYR A 415 36.64 6.70 16.41
N ILE A 416 37.92 6.74 16.02
CA ILE A 416 38.99 6.02 16.70
C ILE A 416 39.59 6.80 17.88
N ASN A 417 39.37 8.13 17.95
CA ASN A 417 39.98 8.95 19.01
C ASN A 417 39.25 8.93 20.37
N ASP A 418 38.07 8.31 20.47
CA ASP A 418 37.31 8.22 21.73
C ASP A 418 37.45 6.85 22.44
N ILE A 419 38.38 6.00 22.01
CA ILE A 419 38.69 4.73 22.66
C ILE A 419 40.09 4.79 23.29
N SER A 420 40.21 5.60 24.34
CA SER A 420 41.24 5.43 25.36
C SER A 420 40.76 6.01 26.70
N CYS A 421 40.05 5.17 27.47
CA CYS A 421 40.04 5.07 28.93
C CYS A 421 39.12 3.92 29.34
#